data_AF-A0A0D3V5P8-F1
#
_entry.id   AF-A0A0D3V5P8-F1
#
_cell.length_a   1.000
_cell.length_b   1.000
_cell.length_c   1.000
_cell.angle_alpha   90.00
_cell.angle_beta   90.00
_cell.angle_gamma   90.00
#
_symmetry.space_group_name_H-M   'P 1'
#
loop_
_entity.id
_entity.type
_entity.pdbx_description
1 polymer ?
#
loop_
_entity_poly.entity_id
_entity_poly.type
_entity_poly.pdbx_seq_one_letter_code
_entity_poly.pdbx_strand_id
1 'polypeptide(L)'
;MKGVMMSLTDEMNVNPLNVMQAVKGMLTEVEEIVFMNLLFSSSATIRAGNFGLSRREVEKQLKITDDHEKFDSFLKRVNQAVSRYFKVIYDEKKDQIVVMMRVPAKAARSTLSKESLAILLFMFYQQEVLQHEFTLFDQLLNALGHETTKANQRLNLNIDQLKKIGALEEYDTNSNEKAYAITAIGANMFSDSFLRRTVEFSQSNQLNKEEVLKFFKRYNLYQEGTEEL
;
A
#
# COMPACT_ATOMS: atom_id res chain seq x y z
N MET A 1 -40.00 28.98 -15.72
CA MET A 1 -39.17 27.88 -16.27
C MET A 1 -37.73 28.37 -16.40
N LYS A 2 -36.76 27.47 -16.14
CA LYS A 2 -35.32 27.67 -15.87
C LYS A 2 -35.08 28.13 -14.41
N GLY A 3 -34.44 27.37 -13.53
CA GLY A 3 -33.68 26.13 -13.64
C GLY A 3 -32.71 26.17 -12.47
N VAL A 4 -33.04 25.48 -11.37
CA VAL A 4 -32.22 25.42 -10.15
C VAL A 4 -30.93 24.67 -10.49
N MET A 5 -29.82 25.40 -10.57
CA MET A 5 -28.49 24.80 -10.68
C MET A 5 -28.00 24.55 -9.25
N MET A 6 -28.26 23.34 -8.76
CA MET A 6 -27.77 22.84 -7.49
C MET A 6 -26.26 22.62 -7.66
N SER A 7 -25.44 23.52 -7.13
CA SER A 7 -24.00 23.28 -7.01
C SER A 7 -23.81 22.20 -5.95
N LEU A 8 -23.49 20.98 -6.38
CA LEU A 8 -23.00 19.92 -5.51
C LEU A 8 -21.59 20.32 -5.05
N THR A 9 -21.52 21.17 -4.03
CA THR A 9 -20.31 21.32 -3.24
C THR A 9 -20.13 20.02 -2.47
N ASP A 10 -19.09 19.29 -2.86
CA ASP A 10 -18.55 18.13 -2.15
C ASP A 10 -18.09 18.62 -0.76
N GLU A 11 -19.04 18.72 0.18
CA GLU A 11 -18.74 19.00 1.58
C GLU A 11 -17.93 17.81 2.11
N MET A 12 -16.61 17.95 2.08
CA MET A 12 -15.69 17.07 2.80
C MET A 12 -16.13 17.06 4.26
N ASN A 13 -16.90 16.06 4.66
CA ASN A 13 -17.46 15.94 6.00
C ASN A 13 -16.30 15.89 7.01
N VAL A 14 -16.02 16.95 7.76
CA VAL A 14 -14.76 17.12 8.52
C VAL A 14 -14.81 16.46 9.90
N ASN A 15 -15.80 15.60 10.21
CA ASN A 15 -15.98 15.10 11.58
C ASN A 15 -15.63 13.60 11.74
N PRO A 16 -14.48 13.25 12.36
CA PRO A 16 -14.05 11.86 12.56
C PRO A 16 -15.02 11.01 13.39
N LEU A 17 -15.78 11.64 14.30
CA LEU A 17 -16.79 10.97 15.12
C LEU A 17 -18.00 10.51 14.30
N ASN A 18 -18.38 11.26 13.26
CA ASN A 18 -19.48 10.88 12.36
C ASN A 18 -19.10 9.71 11.45
N VAL A 19 -17.80 9.56 11.13
CA VAL A 19 -17.31 8.41 10.35
C VAL A 19 -17.28 7.14 11.23
N MET A 20 -16.94 7.25 12.51
CA MET A 20 -17.12 6.15 13.48
C MET A 20 -18.59 5.77 13.68
N GLN A 21 -19.54 6.70 13.53
CA GLN A 21 -20.97 6.37 13.48
C GLN A 21 -21.36 5.62 12.20
N ALA A 22 -20.70 5.87 11.06
CA ALA A 22 -20.94 5.12 9.82
C ALA A 22 -20.53 3.64 9.96
N VAL A 23 -19.52 3.34 10.80
CA VAL A 23 -19.15 1.98 11.16
C VAL A 23 -20.34 1.24 11.80
N LYS A 24 -21.03 1.87 12.76
CA LYS A 24 -22.25 1.32 13.39
C LYS A 24 -23.43 1.13 12.45
N GLY A 25 -23.46 1.87 11.35
CA GLY A 25 -24.50 1.76 10.32
C GLY A 25 -24.22 0.69 9.26
N MET A 26 -22.98 0.26 9.11
CA MET A 26 -22.54 -0.68 8.06
C MET A 26 -22.07 -2.02 8.61
N LEU A 27 -21.54 -2.08 9.83
CA LEU A 27 -21.03 -3.29 10.46
C LEU A 27 -21.91 -3.71 11.63
N THR A 28 -22.01 -5.02 11.83
CA THR A 28 -22.52 -5.61 13.07
C THR A 28 -21.50 -5.46 14.19
N GLU A 29 -21.92 -5.54 15.45
CA GLU A 29 -21.01 -5.47 16.62
C GLU A 29 -19.88 -6.52 16.55
N VAL A 30 -20.19 -7.72 16.06
CA VAL A 30 -19.19 -8.77 15.85
C VAL A 30 -18.14 -8.32 14.83
N GLU A 31 -18.58 -7.79 13.69
CA GLU A 31 -17.68 -7.30 12.64
C GLU A 31 -16.83 -6.11 13.08
N GLU A 32 -17.38 -5.22 13.92
CA GLU A 32 -16.61 -4.13 14.54
C GLU A 32 -15.48 -4.67 15.41
N ILE A 33 -15.76 -5.68 16.26
CA ILE A 33 -14.75 -6.32 17.10
C ILE A 33 -13.68 -7.02 16.24
N VAL A 34 -14.09 -7.74 15.19
CA VAL A 34 -13.14 -8.38 14.26
C VAL A 34 -12.26 -7.35 13.57
N PHE A 35 -12.83 -6.22 13.14
CA PHE A 35 -12.06 -5.12 12.55
C PHE A 35 -11.06 -4.52 13.55
N MET A 36 -11.44 -4.33 14.82
CA MET A 36 -10.53 -3.86 15.86
C MET A 36 -9.37 -4.85 16.11
N ASN A 37 -9.66 -6.15 16.09
CA ASN A 37 -8.61 -7.18 16.21
C ASN A 37 -7.67 -7.17 15.01
N LEU A 38 -8.20 -6.94 13.80
CA LEU A 38 -7.40 -6.78 12.57
C LEU A 38 -6.53 -5.52 12.61
N LEU A 39 -7.06 -4.39 13.10
CA LEU A 39 -6.27 -3.16 13.30
C LEU A 39 -5.10 -3.40 14.23
N PHE A 40 -5.36 -4.06 15.37
CA PHE A 40 -4.33 -4.39 16.35
C PHE A 40 -3.26 -5.32 15.77
N SER A 41 -3.67 -6.39 15.07
CA SER A 41 -2.73 -7.36 14.50
C SER A 41 -1.92 -6.81 13.32
N SER A 42 -2.41 -5.77 12.65
CA SER A 42 -1.73 -5.14 11.52
C SER A 42 -0.68 -4.11 11.95
N SER A 43 -0.49 -3.88 13.25
CA SER A 43 0.53 -2.96 13.75
C SER A 43 1.93 -3.58 13.70
N ALA A 44 2.84 -2.92 12.95
CA ALA A 44 4.24 -3.33 12.77
C ALA A 44 4.97 -3.57 14.09
N THR A 45 4.68 -2.75 15.10
CA THR A 45 5.33 -2.81 16.42
C THR A 45 4.99 -4.07 17.19
N ILE A 46 3.85 -4.71 16.90
CA ILE A 46 3.30 -5.80 17.70
C ILE A 46 3.73 -7.18 17.17
N ARG A 47 3.97 -7.31 15.85
CA ARG A 47 4.14 -8.62 15.20
C ARG A 47 5.51 -8.86 14.54
N ALA A 48 6.48 -7.96 14.73
CA ALA A 48 7.84 -8.12 14.18
C ALA A 48 7.89 -8.51 12.69
N GLY A 49 6.94 -8.01 11.89
CA GLY A 49 6.83 -8.32 10.46
C GLY A 49 5.72 -9.30 10.07
N ASN A 50 5.01 -9.93 11.02
CA ASN A 50 3.89 -10.83 10.75
C ASN A 50 2.53 -10.10 10.81
N PHE A 51 2.24 -9.31 9.78
CA PHE A 51 1.10 -8.40 9.75
C PHE A 51 -0.24 -9.14 9.58
N GLY A 52 -1.23 -8.79 10.41
CA GLY A 52 -2.61 -9.21 10.20
C GLY A 52 -3.04 -10.50 10.89
N LEU A 53 -4.18 -11.04 10.46
CA LEU A 53 -4.74 -12.32 10.93
C LEU A 53 -4.98 -13.24 9.74
N SER A 54 -4.94 -14.56 9.95
CA SER A 54 -5.32 -15.50 8.89
C SER A 54 -6.81 -15.50 8.63
N ARG A 55 -7.22 -15.91 7.42
CA ARG A 55 -8.64 -15.99 7.07
C ARG A 55 -9.40 -16.88 8.02
N ARG A 56 -8.86 -18.06 8.32
CA ARG A 56 -9.47 -18.99 9.27
C ARG A 56 -9.75 -18.37 10.63
N GLU A 57 -8.84 -17.52 11.13
CA GLU A 57 -9.02 -16.83 12.39
C GLU A 57 -10.10 -15.74 12.29
N VAL A 58 -10.14 -14.99 11.20
CA VAL A 58 -11.19 -14.00 10.92
C VAL A 58 -12.56 -14.67 10.82
N GLU A 59 -12.68 -15.75 10.05
CA GLU A 59 -13.92 -16.53 9.90
C GLU A 59 -14.43 -17.05 11.25
N LYS A 60 -13.54 -17.60 12.07
CA LYS A 60 -13.85 -18.05 13.44
C LYS A 60 -14.42 -16.92 14.30
N GLN A 61 -13.83 -15.72 14.24
CA GLN A 61 -14.32 -14.56 15.00
C GLN A 61 -15.66 -14.06 14.47
N LEU A 62 -15.88 -14.10 13.15
CA LEU A 62 -17.15 -13.77 12.49
C LEU A 62 -18.22 -14.84 12.67
N LYS A 63 -17.88 -16.02 13.21
CA LYS A 63 -18.77 -17.19 13.32
C LYS A 63 -19.31 -17.63 11.96
N ILE A 64 -18.49 -17.52 10.93
CA ILE A 64 -18.74 -18.07 9.59
C ILE A 64 -17.78 -19.25 9.37
N THR A 65 -18.17 -20.22 8.55
CA THR A 65 -17.36 -21.42 8.30
C THR A 65 -17.25 -21.63 6.80
N ASP A 66 -16.07 -21.43 6.24
CA ASP A 66 -15.76 -21.67 4.82
C ASP A 66 -16.75 -20.98 3.84
N ASP A 67 -17.29 -19.84 4.29
CA ASP A 67 -18.30 -19.07 3.56
C ASP A 67 -17.61 -17.89 2.88
N HIS A 68 -17.09 -18.16 1.68
CA HIS A 68 -16.40 -17.18 0.85
C HIS A 68 -17.22 -15.91 0.62
N GLU A 69 -18.53 -16.06 0.36
CA GLU A 69 -19.39 -14.91 0.08
C GLU A 69 -19.53 -14.01 1.30
N LYS A 70 -19.75 -14.59 2.48
CA LYS A 70 -19.84 -13.80 3.72
C LYS A 70 -18.51 -13.14 4.08
N PHE A 71 -17.40 -13.84 3.87
CA PHE A 71 -16.06 -13.28 4.09
C PHE A 71 -15.80 -12.07 3.18
N ASP A 72 -16.04 -12.20 1.88
CA ASP A 72 -15.88 -11.11 0.91
C ASP A 72 -16.82 -9.95 1.21
N SER A 73 -18.05 -10.26 1.60
CA SER A 73 -19.07 -9.28 1.97
C SER A 73 -18.65 -8.49 3.21
N PHE A 74 -18.05 -9.14 4.21
CA PHE A 74 -17.44 -8.48 5.38
C PHE A 74 -16.32 -7.52 4.95
N LEU A 75 -15.34 -7.98 4.17
CA LEU A 75 -14.23 -7.13 3.71
C LEU A 75 -14.72 -5.91 2.92
N LYS A 76 -15.74 -6.07 2.08
CA LYS A 76 -16.37 -4.97 1.32
C LYS A 76 -17.03 -3.96 2.26
N ARG A 77 -17.86 -4.41 3.22
CA ARG A 77 -18.52 -3.52 4.18
C ARG A 77 -17.53 -2.77 5.05
N VAL A 78 -16.50 -3.45 5.57
CA VAL A 78 -15.46 -2.81 6.37
C VAL A 78 -14.78 -1.73 5.54
N ASN A 79 -14.29 -2.06 4.34
CA ASN A 79 -13.66 -1.08 3.47
C ASN A 79 -14.57 0.10 3.13
N GLN A 80 -15.87 -0.11 2.90
CA GLN A 80 -16.82 0.98 2.69
C GLN A 80 -16.91 1.91 3.91
N ALA A 81 -17.01 1.33 5.11
CA ALA A 81 -17.13 2.07 6.36
C ALA A 81 -15.86 2.87 6.71
N VAL A 82 -14.66 2.32 6.43
CA VAL A 82 -13.38 2.88 6.91
C VAL A 82 -12.50 3.49 5.81
N SER A 83 -12.96 3.48 4.56
CA SER A 83 -12.22 3.85 3.34
C SER A 83 -11.47 5.17 3.41
N ARG A 84 -11.91 6.11 4.24
CA ARG A 84 -11.24 7.40 4.41
C ARG A 84 -9.86 7.28 5.05
N TYR A 85 -9.73 6.42 6.05
CA TYR A 85 -8.53 6.35 6.90
C TYR A 85 -7.79 5.03 6.75
N PHE A 86 -8.50 3.97 6.37
CA PHE A 86 -7.92 2.63 6.30
C PHE A 86 -8.29 1.95 4.99
N LYS A 87 -7.53 0.91 4.67
CA LYS A 87 -7.82 -0.06 3.61
C LYS A 87 -7.54 -1.43 4.20
N VAL A 88 -8.53 -2.31 4.19
CA VAL A 88 -8.37 -3.70 4.60
C VAL A 88 -8.13 -4.53 3.34
N ILE A 89 -7.03 -5.27 3.31
CA ILE A 89 -6.64 -6.13 2.19
C ILE A 89 -6.62 -7.58 2.65
N TYR A 90 -6.95 -8.49 1.75
CA TYR A 90 -6.69 -9.92 1.90
C TYR A 90 -5.57 -10.30 0.94
N ASP A 91 -4.50 -10.85 1.49
CA ASP A 91 -3.37 -11.41 0.76
C ASP A 91 -3.59 -12.93 0.67
N GLU A 92 -4.11 -13.36 -0.48
CA GLU A 92 -4.42 -14.76 -0.75
C GLU A 92 -3.17 -15.65 -0.73
N LYS A 93 -2.00 -15.13 -1.16
CA LYS A 93 -0.76 -15.91 -1.23
C LYS A 93 -0.30 -16.35 0.15
N LYS A 94 -0.50 -15.50 1.16
CA LYS A 94 -0.09 -15.74 2.55
C LYS A 94 -1.24 -16.10 3.48
N ASP A 95 -2.47 -16.13 2.95
CA ASP A 95 -3.69 -16.25 3.73
C ASP A 95 -3.73 -15.26 4.92
N GLN A 96 -3.54 -13.96 4.65
CA GLN A 96 -3.50 -12.94 5.70
C GLN A 96 -4.37 -11.71 5.38
N ILE A 97 -5.09 -11.20 6.37
CA ILE A 97 -5.90 -10.00 6.29
C ILE A 97 -5.19 -8.89 7.04
N VAL A 98 -4.89 -7.80 6.34
CA VAL A 98 -4.09 -6.67 6.86
C VAL A 98 -4.86 -5.37 6.73
N VAL A 99 -4.79 -4.54 7.77
CA VAL A 99 -5.29 -3.16 7.75
C VAL A 99 -4.16 -2.20 7.48
N MET A 100 -4.26 -1.48 6.37
CA MET A 100 -3.33 -0.42 5.97
C MET A 100 -3.91 0.94 6.32
N MET A 101 -3.08 1.84 6.85
CA MET A 101 -3.46 3.24 7.03
C MET A 101 -3.30 4.01 5.72
N ARG A 102 -4.30 4.80 5.36
CA ARG A 102 -4.18 5.80 4.30
C ARG A 102 -3.45 7.01 4.84
N VAL A 103 -2.23 7.19 4.37
CA VAL A 103 -1.41 8.35 4.74
C VAL A 103 -1.54 9.40 3.63
N PRO A 104 -1.91 10.66 3.94
CA PRO A 104 -1.88 11.74 2.97
C PRO A 104 -0.48 11.88 2.35
N ALA A 105 -0.40 12.21 1.05
CA ALA A 105 0.88 12.31 0.34
C ALA A 105 1.92 13.22 1.04
N LYS A 106 1.47 14.28 1.73
CA LYS A 106 2.33 15.16 2.54
C LYS A 106 3.00 14.42 3.71
N ALA A 107 2.27 13.55 4.41
CA ALA A 107 2.81 12.75 5.50
C ALA A 107 3.61 11.53 4.99
N ALA A 108 3.22 10.93 3.87
CA ALA A 108 3.95 9.82 3.26
C ALA A 108 5.39 10.22 2.85
N ARG A 109 5.60 11.48 2.44
CA ARG A 109 6.93 12.06 2.15
C ARG A 109 7.88 12.08 3.35
N SER A 110 7.35 12.07 4.57
CA SER A 110 8.16 11.93 5.79
C SER A 110 8.38 10.47 6.21
N THR A 111 7.62 9.53 5.63
CA THR A 111 7.68 8.11 6.01
C THR A 111 8.69 7.32 5.18
N LEU A 112 8.86 7.64 3.89
CA LEU A 112 9.80 6.96 3.00
C LEU A 112 10.77 7.94 2.31
N SER A 113 12.04 7.54 2.23
CA SER A 113 13.05 8.27 1.44
C SER A 113 12.71 8.20 -0.06
N LYS A 114 13.31 9.09 -0.86
CA LYS A 114 13.17 9.05 -2.33
C LYS A 114 13.72 7.75 -2.90
N GLU A 115 14.80 7.25 -2.30
CA GLU A 115 15.48 6.01 -2.66
C GLU A 115 14.61 4.78 -2.36
N SER A 116 14.02 4.66 -1.17
CA SER A 116 13.07 3.58 -0.83
C SER A 116 11.87 3.58 -1.78
N LEU A 117 11.35 4.76 -2.10
CA LEU A 117 10.21 4.87 -3.01
C LEU A 117 10.57 4.44 -4.43
N ALA A 118 11.78 4.76 -4.89
CA ALA A 118 12.29 4.33 -6.19
C ALA A 118 12.49 2.81 -6.27
N ILE A 119 13.01 2.19 -5.21
CA ILE A 119 13.12 0.72 -5.11
C ILE A 119 11.75 0.09 -5.21
N LEU A 120 10.78 0.55 -4.40
CA LEU A 120 9.44 -0.01 -4.38
C LEU A 120 8.73 0.12 -5.73
N LEU A 121 8.86 1.26 -6.40
CA LEU A 121 8.33 1.47 -7.76
C LEU A 121 8.97 0.54 -8.79
N PHE A 122 10.29 0.42 -8.77
CA PHE A 122 11.00 -0.44 -9.70
C PHE A 122 10.58 -1.90 -9.52
N MET A 123 10.54 -2.38 -8.28
CA MET A 123 10.08 -3.73 -7.98
C MET A 123 8.61 -3.92 -8.36
N PHE A 124 7.75 -2.92 -8.14
CA PHE A 124 6.33 -2.98 -8.51
C PHE A 124 6.19 -3.19 -10.00
N TYR A 125 6.95 -2.42 -10.79
CA TYR A 125 6.95 -2.59 -12.22
C TYR A 125 7.44 -3.98 -12.65
N GLN A 126 8.54 -4.47 -12.07
CA GLN A 126 9.06 -5.79 -12.40
C GLN A 126 8.05 -6.91 -12.06
N GLN A 127 7.40 -6.84 -10.89
CA GLN A 127 6.65 -7.97 -10.37
C GLN A 127 5.15 -7.88 -10.66
N GLU A 128 4.55 -6.71 -10.52
CA GLU A 128 3.10 -6.51 -10.73
C GLU A 128 2.77 -6.17 -12.19
N VAL A 129 3.68 -5.54 -12.93
CA VAL A 129 3.45 -5.18 -14.34
C VAL A 129 4.07 -6.19 -15.30
N LEU A 130 5.36 -6.51 -15.12
CA LEU A 130 6.06 -7.48 -15.97
C LEU A 130 5.90 -8.94 -15.51
N GLN A 131 5.22 -9.17 -14.37
CA GLN A 131 4.92 -10.51 -13.85
C GLN A 131 6.18 -11.33 -13.53
N HIS A 132 7.29 -10.68 -13.19
CA HIS A 132 8.44 -11.36 -12.61
C HIS A 132 8.13 -11.79 -11.17
N GLU A 133 8.62 -12.95 -10.77
CA GLU A 133 8.32 -13.49 -9.44
C GLU A 133 9.05 -12.75 -8.31
N PHE A 134 10.28 -12.31 -8.59
CA PHE A 134 11.13 -11.60 -7.65
C PHE A 134 12.08 -10.65 -8.39
N THR A 135 12.77 -9.80 -7.63
CA THR A 135 13.83 -8.93 -8.14
C THR A 135 15.12 -9.22 -7.39
N LEU A 136 16.20 -9.45 -8.13
CA LEU A 136 17.53 -9.69 -7.54
C LEU A 136 18.12 -8.40 -6.99
N PHE A 137 18.92 -8.53 -5.92
CA PHE A 137 19.66 -7.39 -5.36
C PHE A 137 20.56 -6.73 -6.41
N ASP A 138 21.23 -7.52 -7.25
CA ASP A 138 22.11 -7.00 -8.30
C ASP A 138 21.33 -6.28 -9.41
N GLN A 139 20.10 -6.72 -9.72
CA GLN A 139 19.21 -5.98 -10.63
C GLN A 139 18.84 -4.61 -10.04
N LEU A 140 18.53 -4.55 -8.74
CA LEU A 140 18.27 -3.28 -8.05
C LEU A 140 19.52 -2.40 -8.02
N LEU A 141 20.70 -2.98 -7.80
CA LEU A 141 21.95 -2.26 -7.78
C LEU A 141 22.30 -1.67 -9.15
N ASN A 142 22.13 -2.45 -10.21
CA ASN A 142 22.37 -2.01 -11.59
C ASN A 142 21.35 -0.96 -12.03
N ALA A 143 20.09 -1.12 -11.61
CA ALA A 143 19.02 -0.19 -11.96
C ALA A 143 19.05 1.11 -11.16
N LEU A 144 19.51 1.13 -9.90
CA LEU A 144 19.37 2.28 -8.99
C LEU A 144 20.71 2.78 -8.41
N GLY A 145 21.81 2.06 -8.59
CA GLY A 145 23.16 2.42 -8.17
C GLY A 145 24.07 2.83 -9.33
N HIS A 146 25.25 3.33 -9.00
CA HIS A 146 26.46 3.10 -9.79
C HIS A 146 27.28 2.15 -8.92
N GLU A 147 27.82 1.07 -9.49
CA GLU A 147 28.51 -0.03 -8.80
C GLU A 147 29.61 0.46 -7.84
N THR A 148 29.24 0.80 -6.60
CA THR A 148 30.15 1.33 -5.57
C THR A 148 29.73 0.77 -4.22
N THR A 149 30.68 0.50 -3.34
CA THR A 149 30.41 -0.06 -2.00
C THR A 149 29.45 0.81 -1.18
N LYS A 150 29.51 2.14 -1.36
CA LYS A 150 28.59 3.10 -0.73
C LYS A 150 27.16 2.98 -1.29
N ALA A 151 27.00 2.65 -2.57
CA ALA A 151 25.69 2.39 -3.15
C ALA A 151 25.06 1.11 -2.59
N ASN A 152 25.85 0.04 -2.41
CA ASN A 152 25.36 -1.23 -1.84
C ASN A 152 24.82 -1.04 -0.41
N GLN A 153 25.56 -0.33 0.44
CA GLN A 153 25.13 -0.07 1.82
C GLN A 153 23.85 0.77 1.86
N ARG A 154 23.76 1.82 1.03
CA ARG A 154 22.56 2.64 0.92
C ARG A 154 21.35 1.84 0.42
N LEU A 155 21.54 1.00 -0.58
CA LEU A 155 20.47 0.15 -1.12
C LEU A 155 19.94 -0.80 -0.05
N ASN A 156 20.83 -1.50 0.67
CA ASN A 156 20.44 -2.37 1.78
C ASN A 156 19.64 -1.64 2.86
N LEU A 157 20.08 -0.44 3.28
CA LEU A 157 19.36 0.33 4.29
C LEU A 157 17.92 0.68 3.86
N ASN A 158 17.73 1.04 2.58
CA ASN A 158 16.40 1.36 2.06
C ASN A 158 15.53 0.10 1.88
N ILE A 159 16.12 -1.03 1.50
CA ILE A 159 15.43 -2.33 1.46
C ILE A 159 15.02 -2.74 2.88
N ASP A 160 15.89 -2.62 3.87
CA ASP A 160 15.59 -2.93 5.26
C ASP A 160 14.45 -2.05 5.82
N GLN A 161 14.41 -0.78 5.44
CA GLN A 161 13.27 0.10 5.77
C GLN A 161 11.96 -0.42 5.15
N LEU A 162 11.99 -0.80 3.87
CA LEU A 162 10.81 -1.34 3.18
C LEU A 162 10.36 -2.69 3.77
N LYS A 163 11.29 -3.57 4.17
CA LYS A 163 10.99 -4.81 4.89
C LYS A 163 10.34 -4.55 6.24
N LYS A 164 10.83 -3.56 7.00
CA LYS A 164 10.27 -3.20 8.32
C LYS A 164 8.81 -2.75 8.26
N ILE A 165 8.41 -2.09 7.17
CA ILE A 165 7.02 -1.69 6.95
C ILE A 165 6.20 -2.78 6.23
N GLY A 166 6.79 -3.95 5.99
CA GLY A 166 6.14 -5.08 5.33
C GLY A 166 5.93 -4.89 3.84
N ALA A 167 6.51 -3.88 3.19
CA ALA A 167 6.33 -3.63 1.75
C ALA A 167 7.11 -4.64 0.89
N LEU A 168 8.24 -5.11 1.39
CA LEU A 168 9.11 -6.09 0.75
C LEU A 168 9.38 -7.25 1.70
N GLU A 169 9.75 -8.38 1.11
CA GLU A 169 10.28 -9.54 1.81
C GLU A 169 11.46 -10.17 1.06
N GLU A 170 12.22 -11.00 1.76
CA GLU A 170 13.22 -11.85 1.12
C GLU A 170 12.51 -13.00 0.40
N TYR A 171 13.00 -13.32 -0.78
CA TYR A 171 12.50 -14.42 -1.58
C TYR A 171 13.58 -15.51 -1.64
N ASP A 172 13.24 -16.71 -1.19
CA ASP A 172 14.17 -17.84 -1.20
C ASP A 172 14.36 -18.33 -2.64
N THR A 173 15.60 -18.28 -3.12
CA THR A 173 15.96 -18.85 -4.43
C THR A 173 16.89 -20.04 -4.23
N ASN A 174 17.03 -20.86 -5.28
CA ASN A 174 18.02 -21.94 -5.32
C ASN A 174 19.47 -21.42 -5.47
N SER A 175 19.67 -20.10 -5.49
CA SER A 175 20.96 -19.44 -5.64
C SER A 175 21.37 -18.76 -4.34
N ASN A 176 22.67 -18.45 -4.19
CA ASN A 176 23.16 -17.63 -3.09
C ASN A 176 22.88 -16.13 -3.28
N GLU A 177 22.22 -15.74 -4.37
CA GLU A 177 21.88 -14.34 -4.62
C GLU A 177 20.67 -13.93 -3.80
N LYS A 178 20.73 -12.71 -3.26
CA LYS A 178 19.61 -12.12 -2.52
C LYS A 178 18.52 -11.73 -3.51
N ALA A 179 17.33 -12.26 -3.31
CA ALA A 179 16.13 -11.88 -4.05
C ALA A 179 15.09 -11.28 -3.11
N TYR A 180 14.26 -10.40 -3.67
CA TYR A 180 13.19 -9.75 -2.92
C TYR A 180 11.89 -9.79 -3.69
N ALA A 181 10.80 -9.99 -2.96
CA ALA A 181 9.43 -9.94 -3.48
C ALA A 181 8.66 -8.76 -2.88
N ILE A 182 7.74 -8.20 -3.66
CA ILE A 182 6.72 -7.28 -3.18
C ILE A 182 5.64 -8.08 -2.49
N THR A 183 5.25 -7.61 -1.31
CA THR A 183 4.12 -8.17 -0.57
C THR A 183 2.81 -7.54 -1.05
N ALA A 184 1.68 -8.11 -0.65
CA ALA A 184 0.39 -7.47 -0.86
C ALA A 184 0.30 -6.06 -0.22
N ILE A 185 1.01 -5.82 0.90
CA ILE A 185 1.12 -4.48 1.49
C ILE A 185 1.81 -3.55 0.50
N GLY A 186 3.00 -3.92 0.00
CA GLY A 186 3.77 -3.13 -0.95
C GLY A 186 3.01 -2.83 -2.25
N ALA A 187 2.31 -3.81 -2.80
CA ALA A 187 1.48 -3.66 -4.00
C ALA A 187 0.32 -2.67 -3.79
N ASN A 188 -0.23 -2.62 -2.58
CA ASN A 188 -1.36 -1.76 -2.22
C ASN A 188 -0.95 -0.40 -1.64
N MET A 189 0.34 -0.11 -1.49
CA MET A 189 0.84 1.18 -0.98
C MET A 189 0.63 2.33 -1.98
N PHE A 190 0.55 2.03 -3.27
CA PHE A 190 0.32 3.01 -4.31
C PHE A 190 -1.16 3.08 -4.68
N SER A 191 -1.67 4.29 -4.87
CA SER A 191 -3.02 4.48 -5.40
C SER A 191 -3.09 4.06 -6.88
N ASP A 192 -4.24 3.56 -7.33
CA ASP A 192 -4.49 3.22 -8.74
C ASP A 192 -4.18 4.40 -9.69
N SER A 193 -4.47 5.62 -9.25
CA SER A 193 -4.16 6.85 -10.00
C SER A 193 -2.65 7.04 -10.23
N PHE A 194 -1.84 6.64 -9.28
CA PHE A 194 -0.39 6.72 -9.35
C PHE A 194 0.16 5.60 -10.22
N LEU A 195 -0.34 4.37 -10.02
CA LEU A 195 0.03 3.21 -10.83
C LEU A 195 -0.31 3.38 -12.30
N ARG A 196 -1.51 3.88 -12.62
CA ARG A 196 -1.93 4.18 -13.99
C ARG A 196 -1.01 5.18 -14.67
N ARG A 197 -0.61 6.25 -13.97
CA ARG A 197 0.37 7.22 -14.48
C ARG A 197 1.74 6.59 -14.73
N THR A 198 2.15 5.62 -13.92
CA THR A 198 3.40 4.86 -14.11
C THR A 198 3.34 3.99 -15.36
N VAL A 199 2.23 3.27 -15.59
CA VAL A 199 2.05 2.41 -16.78
C VAL A 199 1.94 3.22 -18.07
N GLU A 200 1.19 4.32 -18.07
CA GLU A 200 1.10 5.23 -19.21
C GLU A 200 2.48 5.82 -19.57
N PHE A 201 3.30 6.10 -18.56
CA PHE A 201 4.67 6.58 -18.75
C PHE A 201 5.61 5.48 -19.28
N SER A 202 5.48 4.22 -18.81
CA SER A 202 6.32 3.10 -19.25
C SER A 202 6.05 2.64 -20.68
N GLN A 203 4.82 2.80 -21.18
CA GLN A 203 4.52 2.51 -22.58
C GLN A 203 5.12 3.56 -23.52
N SER A 204 5.30 4.80 -23.03
CA SER A 204 5.86 5.89 -23.81
C SER A 204 7.39 5.95 -23.81
N ASN A 205 8.06 5.43 -22.77
CA ASN A 205 9.52 5.39 -22.67
C ASN A 205 9.96 4.06 -22.05
N GLN A 206 10.96 3.41 -22.64
CA GLN A 206 11.62 2.24 -22.06
C GLN A 206 12.28 2.63 -20.73
N LEU A 207 11.55 2.45 -19.63
CA LEU A 207 11.86 3.04 -18.33
C LEU A 207 13.30 2.78 -17.87
N ASN A 208 14.12 3.83 -17.84
CA ASN A 208 15.41 3.83 -17.17
C ASN A 208 15.31 4.48 -15.76
N LYS A 209 16.34 4.29 -14.93
CA LYS A 209 16.51 4.88 -13.59
C LYS A 209 16.18 6.38 -13.52
N GLU A 210 16.67 7.14 -14.50
CA GLU A 210 16.49 8.59 -14.55
C GLU A 210 15.02 8.95 -14.83
N GLU A 211 14.29 8.11 -15.55
CA GLU A 211 12.88 8.31 -15.85
C GLU A 211 11.99 8.03 -14.63
N VAL A 212 12.33 7.03 -13.81
CA VAL A 212 11.71 6.82 -12.49
C VAL A 212 11.98 8.03 -11.58
N LEU A 213 13.18 8.61 -11.62
CA LEU A 213 13.53 9.83 -10.87
C LEU A 213 12.85 11.09 -11.44
N LYS A 214 12.69 11.21 -12.77
CA LYS A 214 11.93 12.28 -13.43
C LYS A 214 10.44 12.18 -13.08
N PHE A 215 9.89 10.97 -13.02
CA PHE A 215 8.54 10.69 -12.54
C PHE A 215 8.37 11.21 -11.10
N PHE A 216 9.32 10.94 -10.19
CA PHE A 216 9.29 11.52 -8.84
C PHE A 216 9.30 13.05 -8.82
N LYS A 217 10.07 13.70 -9.70
CA LYS A 217 10.09 15.17 -9.77
C LYS A 217 8.78 15.73 -10.33
N ARG A 218 8.19 15.06 -11.33
CA ARG A 218 6.96 15.49 -12.00
C ARG A 218 5.70 15.30 -11.16
N TYR A 219 5.67 14.27 -10.32
CA TYR A 219 4.51 13.94 -9.48
C TYR A 219 4.70 14.27 -8.00
N ASN A 220 5.91 14.68 -7.57
CA ASN A 220 6.08 15.55 -6.39
C ASN A 220 5.62 16.98 -6.73
N LEU A 221 4.42 17.11 -7.29
CA LEU A 221 3.73 18.38 -7.40
C LEU A 221 3.46 18.87 -5.98
N TYR A 222 4.32 19.78 -5.54
CA TYR A 222 3.90 21.03 -4.94
C TYR A 222 2.39 21.25 -5.08
N GLN A 223 1.67 21.25 -3.95
CA GLN A 223 0.69 22.32 -3.77
C GLN A 223 1.51 23.60 -3.62
N GLU A 224 1.99 24.15 -4.72
CA GLU A 224 2.40 25.55 -4.75
C GLU A 224 1.08 26.34 -4.74
N GLY A 225 0.82 27.07 -3.66
CA GLY A 225 -0.16 28.16 -3.67
C GLY A 225 -1.50 27.98 -2.97
N THR A 226 -1.56 27.32 -1.81
CA THR A 226 -2.55 27.69 -0.77
C THR A 226 -1.88 27.76 0.59
N GLU A 227 -0.95 28.69 0.72
CA GLU A 227 -0.65 29.37 1.98
C GLU A 227 -0.31 30.82 1.61
N GLU A 228 -1.31 31.70 1.62
CA GLU A 228 -1.21 33.07 2.10
C GLU A 228 -2.65 33.64 2.25
N LEU A 229 -3.03 33.84 3.52
CA LEU A 229 -4.19 34.57 4.07
C LEU A 229 -5.59 33.95 3.91
#